data_AF-X1KIF4-F1
#
_entry.id   AF-X1KIF4-F1
#
_cell.length_a   1.000
_cell.length_b   1.000
_cell.length_c   1.000
_cell.angle_alpha   90.00
_cell.angle_beta   90.00
_cell.angle_gamma   90.00
#
_symmetry.space_group_name_H-M   'P 1'
#
loop_
_entity.id
_entity.type
_entity.pdbx_description
1 polymer ?
#
loop_
_entity_poly.entity_id
_entity_poly.type
_entity_poly.pdbx_seq_one_letter_code
_entity_poly.pdbx_strand_id
1 'polypeptide(L)'
;DVVSCPEFLREGSAIYDVFFTDRIVIGSSSKKAIETMKKLYEPIINQTFETDIKPRPKNKVSLVVTDLTSAEMIKYAANSFLATKISFINEISSICEKVGADVTKVADGIGLDKRIGREFLDAGVGWGGSCFPKVYYQKDSR
;
A
#
# COMPACT_ATOMS: atom_id res chain seq x y z
N ASP A 1 25.63 7.59 -5.80
CA ASP A 1 24.27 7.63 -6.37
C ASP A 1 23.25 7.49 -5.25
N VAL A 2 22.11 8.18 -5.33
CA VAL A 2 21.02 8.07 -4.34
C VAL A 2 19.79 7.47 -5.00
N VAL A 3 19.13 6.54 -4.30
CA VAL A 3 17.90 5.88 -4.74
C VAL A 3 16.90 5.89 -3.60
N SER A 4 15.67 6.31 -3.89
CA SER A 4 14.50 6.11 -3.03
C SER A 4 13.78 4.83 -3.48
N CYS A 5 13.62 3.87 -2.58
CA CYS A 5 12.88 2.63 -2.83
C CYS A 5 11.87 2.43 -1.70
N PRO A 6 10.72 3.11 -1.77
CA PRO A 6 9.74 3.04 -0.70
C PRO A 6 9.12 1.65 -0.58
N GLU A 7 9.04 1.12 0.63
CA GLU A 7 8.44 -0.18 0.92
C GLU A 7 6.92 -0.06 1.16
N PHE A 8 6.13 -1.07 0.76
CA PHE A 8 4.66 -1.08 0.91
C PHE A 8 4.16 -2.25 1.77
N LEU A 9 4.97 -2.68 2.73
CA LEU A 9 4.74 -3.87 3.55
C LEU A 9 3.62 -3.63 4.57
N ARG A 10 2.83 -4.67 4.86
CA ARG A 10 1.88 -4.70 5.97
C ARG A 10 2.55 -5.38 7.18
N GLU A 11 2.32 -4.88 8.39
CA GLU A 11 2.82 -5.52 9.62
C GLU A 11 2.21 -6.93 9.74
N GLY A 12 3.05 -7.96 9.90
CA GLY A 12 2.64 -9.36 9.99
C GLY A 12 2.72 -10.18 8.69
N SER A 13 2.81 -9.54 7.52
CA SER A 13 2.99 -10.20 6.21
C SER A 13 4.21 -9.72 5.42
N ALA A 14 5.12 -8.99 6.08
CA ALA A 14 6.26 -8.33 5.46
C ALA A 14 7.09 -9.23 4.50
N ILE A 15 7.39 -10.48 4.88
CA ILE A 15 8.16 -11.39 4.01
C ILE A 15 7.37 -11.71 2.74
N TYR A 16 6.09 -12.05 2.87
CA TYR A 16 5.24 -12.33 1.72
C TYR A 16 5.08 -11.10 0.82
N ASP A 17 4.87 -9.93 1.41
CA ASP A 17 4.66 -8.68 0.68
C ASP A 17 5.92 -8.20 -0.06
N VAL A 18 7.13 -8.51 0.42
CA VAL A 18 8.37 -8.24 -0.31
C VAL A 18 8.44 -9.06 -1.60
N PHE A 19 8.12 -10.35 -1.52
CA PHE A 19 8.31 -11.30 -2.63
C PHE A 19 7.12 -11.35 -3.60
N PHE A 20 5.92 -11.01 -3.15
CA PHE A 20 4.68 -11.06 -3.93
C PHE A 20 3.96 -9.71 -3.98
N THR A 21 4.73 -8.62 -4.04
CA THR A 21 4.21 -7.25 -4.14
C THR A 21 3.42 -7.00 -5.43
N ASP A 22 2.44 -6.10 -5.37
CA ASP A 22 1.73 -5.61 -6.56
C ASP A 22 2.61 -4.68 -7.42
N ARG A 23 3.53 -3.94 -6.78
CA ARG A 23 4.39 -2.96 -7.45
C ARG A 23 5.72 -2.71 -6.75
N ILE A 24 6.69 -2.25 -7.53
CA ILE A 24 7.99 -1.77 -7.07
C ILE A 24 8.16 -0.33 -7.57
N VAL A 25 8.52 0.59 -6.67
CA VAL A 25 8.74 2.01 -6.99
C VAL A 25 10.23 2.33 -6.82
N ILE A 26 10.86 2.85 -7.87
CA ILE A 26 12.27 3.26 -7.87
C ILE A 26 12.34 4.75 -8.22
N GLY A 27 12.78 5.56 -7.25
CA GLY A 27 13.06 6.98 -7.41
C GLY A 27 14.56 7.24 -7.53
N SER A 28 15.06 7.73 -8.67
CA SER A 28 16.45 8.16 -8.78
C SER A 28 16.67 9.16 -9.92
N SER A 29 17.62 10.08 -9.75
CA SER A 29 18.13 10.93 -10.83
C SER A 29 19.26 10.28 -11.64
N SER A 30 19.85 9.18 -11.14
CA SER A 30 20.98 8.49 -11.76
C SER A 30 20.51 7.29 -12.59
N LYS A 31 20.68 7.36 -13.92
CA LYS A 31 20.35 6.25 -14.83
C LYS A 31 21.08 4.96 -14.47
N LYS A 32 22.35 5.06 -14.06
CA LYS A 32 23.15 3.90 -13.64
C LYS A 32 22.56 3.21 -12.40
N ALA A 33 22.08 4.00 -11.44
CA ALA A 33 21.45 3.49 -10.24
C ALA A 33 20.11 2.80 -10.55
N ILE A 34 19.30 3.39 -11.44
CA ILE A 34 18.04 2.79 -11.92
C ILE A 34 18.30 1.43 -12.55
N GLU A 35 19.27 1.32 -13.47
CA GLU A 35 19.56 0.05 -14.15
C GLU A 35 20.11 -1.01 -13.20
N THR A 36 20.91 -0.61 -12.21
CA THR A 36 21.38 -1.53 -11.16
C THR A 36 20.20 -2.06 -10.34
N MET A 37 19.26 -1.20 -9.95
CA MET A 37 18.10 -1.60 -9.16
C MET A 37 17.11 -2.44 -9.96
N LYS A 38 16.94 -2.19 -11.26
CA LYS A 38 16.13 -3.05 -12.14
C LYS A 38 16.66 -4.49 -12.18
N LYS A 39 17.97 -4.66 -12.33
CA LYS A 39 18.61 -5.99 -12.32
C LYS A 39 18.43 -6.69 -10.96
N LEU A 40 18.53 -5.93 -9.88
CA LEU A 40 18.31 -6.47 -8.53
C LEU A 40 16.86 -6.98 -8.36
N TYR A 41 15.87 -6.25 -8.87
CA TYR A 41 14.45 -6.60 -8.74
C TYR A 41 13.91 -7.53 -9.81
N GLU A 42 14.67 -7.82 -10.86
CA GLU A 42 14.26 -8.67 -11.98
C GLU A 42 13.71 -10.05 -11.55
N PRO A 43 14.32 -10.77 -10.58
CA PRO A 43 13.79 -12.05 -10.13
C PRO A 43 12.43 -11.93 -9.44
N ILE A 44 12.19 -10.82 -8.73
CA ILE A 44 10.91 -10.54 -8.05
C ILE A 44 9.86 -10.14 -9.09
N ILE A 45 10.21 -9.28 -10.05
CA ILE A 45 9.29 -8.84 -11.10
C ILE A 45 8.81 -10.01 -11.96
N ASN A 46 9.75 -10.87 -12.35
CA ASN A 46 9.48 -12.05 -13.18
C ASN A 46 9.02 -13.27 -12.36
N GLN A 47 8.96 -13.15 -11.03
CA GLN A 47 8.56 -14.22 -10.12
C GLN A 47 9.38 -15.51 -10.34
N THR A 48 10.71 -15.38 -10.51
CA THR A 48 11.64 -16.49 -10.80
C THR A 48 12.49 -16.93 -9.60
N PHE A 49 12.45 -16.20 -8.47
CA PHE A 49 13.19 -16.53 -7.23
C PHE A 49 12.72 -17.85 -6.60
N GLU A 50 13.58 -18.62 -5.94
CA GLU A 50 13.15 -19.87 -5.26
C GLU A 50 12.18 -19.59 -4.10
N THR A 51 11.11 -20.39 -3.99
CA THR A 51 10.11 -20.26 -2.92
C THR A 51 9.38 -21.56 -2.66
N ASP A 52 9.04 -21.80 -1.39
CA ASP A 52 8.24 -22.93 -0.93
C ASP A 52 6.73 -22.72 -1.16
N ILE A 53 6.31 -21.50 -1.51
CA ILE A 53 4.90 -21.15 -1.74
C ILE A 53 4.49 -21.59 -3.15
N LYS A 54 3.67 -22.66 -3.23
CA LYS A 54 3.15 -23.22 -4.48
C LYS A 54 1.64 -23.48 -4.40
N PRO A 55 0.85 -23.13 -5.43
CA PRO A 55 1.27 -22.42 -6.65
C PRO A 55 1.62 -20.96 -6.35
N ARG A 56 2.52 -20.37 -7.14
CA ARG A 56 2.84 -18.94 -7.02
C ARG A 56 1.60 -18.09 -7.30
N PRO A 57 1.39 -16.99 -6.56
CA PRO A 57 0.39 -15.98 -6.90
C PRO A 57 0.58 -15.49 -8.34
N LYS A 58 -0.50 -15.38 -9.10
CA LYS A 58 -0.47 -14.88 -10.49
C LYS A 58 -0.49 -13.34 -10.51
N ASN A 59 0.41 -12.73 -9.75
CA ASN A 59 0.44 -11.29 -9.57
C ASN A 59 1.42 -10.69 -10.58
N LYS A 60 0.95 -9.77 -11.43
CA LYS A 60 1.84 -9.02 -12.32
C LYS A 60 2.45 -7.86 -11.53
N VAL A 61 3.72 -7.99 -11.17
CA VAL A 61 4.46 -6.93 -10.48
C VAL A 61 4.69 -5.76 -11.43
N SER A 62 4.17 -4.58 -11.08
CA SER A 62 4.36 -3.38 -11.88
C SER A 62 5.60 -2.60 -11.42
N LEU A 63 6.52 -2.30 -12.33
CA LEU A 63 7.69 -1.46 -12.04
C LEU A 63 7.38 0.01 -12.37
N VAL A 64 7.52 0.88 -11.38
CA VAL A 64 7.36 2.34 -11.52
C VAL A 64 8.72 3.00 -11.32
N VAL A 65 9.25 3.66 -12.35
CA VAL A 65 10.49 4.43 -12.28
C VAL A 65 10.16 5.92 -12.33
N THR A 66 10.68 6.69 -11.38
CA THR A 66 10.38 8.11 -11.23
C THR A 66 11.55 8.86 -10.58
N ASP A 67 11.40 10.16 -10.29
CA ASP A 67 12.36 10.96 -9.53
C ASP A 67 12.28 10.68 -8.01
N LEU A 68 13.27 11.13 -7.24
CA LEU A 68 13.32 10.87 -5.79
C LEU A 68 12.05 11.39 -5.08
N THR A 69 11.71 12.65 -5.33
CA THR A 69 10.62 13.34 -4.64
C THR A 69 9.28 12.68 -4.94
N SER A 70 9.05 12.32 -6.20
CA SER A 70 7.84 11.59 -6.61
C SER A 70 7.77 10.20 -5.97
N ALA A 71 8.87 9.45 -5.89
CA ALA A 71 8.87 8.14 -5.24
C ALA A 71 8.50 8.24 -3.75
N GLU A 72 9.07 9.19 -3.03
CA GLU A 72 8.73 9.45 -1.63
C GLU A 72 7.25 9.84 -1.48
N MET A 73 6.76 10.74 -2.35
CA MET A 73 5.37 11.15 -2.31
C MET A 73 4.38 10.03 -2.64
N ILE A 74 4.72 9.09 -3.52
CA ILE A 74 3.88 7.91 -3.78
C ILE A 74 3.67 7.11 -2.50
N LYS A 75 4.70 6.97 -1.65
CA LYS A 75 4.57 6.26 -0.36
C LYS A 75 3.63 6.99 0.59
N TYR A 76 3.82 8.29 0.75
CA TYR A 76 2.97 9.10 1.62
C TYR A 76 1.52 9.09 1.13
N ALA A 77 1.29 9.36 -0.15
CA ALA A 77 -0.05 9.40 -0.73
C ALA A 77 -0.79 8.05 -0.60
N ALA A 78 -0.10 6.93 -0.87
CA ALA A 78 -0.71 5.61 -0.74
C ALA A 78 -1.12 5.31 0.70
N ASN A 79 -0.22 5.51 1.68
CA ASN A 79 -0.54 5.27 3.09
C ASN A 79 -1.66 6.21 3.59
N SER A 80 -1.61 7.50 3.21
CA SER A 80 -2.66 8.46 3.57
C SER A 80 -4.01 8.06 3.00
N PHE A 81 -4.07 7.63 1.74
CA PHE A 81 -5.33 7.22 1.12
C PHE A 81 -5.93 5.97 1.78
N LEU A 82 -5.10 4.98 2.11
CA LEU A 82 -5.54 3.79 2.85
C LEU A 82 -6.07 4.16 4.24
N ALA A 83 -5.39 5.05 4.95
CA ALA A 83 -5.88 5.57 6.24
C ALA A 83 -7.23 6.27 6.07
N THR A 84 -7.37 7.13 5.05
CA THR A 84 -8.64 7.81 4.74
C THR A 84 -9.77 6.82 4.45
N LYS A 85 -9.54 5.72 3.72
CA LYS A 85 -10.57 4.69 3.50
C LYS A 85 -11.07 4.09 4.82
N ILE A 86 -10.16 3.79 5.74
CA ILE A 86 -10.51 3.26 7.06
C ILE A 86 -11.25 4.32 7.90
N SER A 87 -10.78 5.58 7.89
CA SER A 87 -11.47 6.67 8.61
C SER A 87 -12.88 6.85 8.09
N PHE A 88 -13.02 6.86 6.77
CA PHE A 88 -14.29 7.04 6.11
C PHE A 88 -15.28 5.96 6.51
N ILE A 89 -14.89 4.67 6.46
CA ILE A 89 -15.83 3.61 6.81
C ILE A 89 -16.18 3.59 8.30
N ASN A 90 -15.25 3.99 9.18
CA ASN A 90 -15.53 4.11 10.62
C ASN A 90 -16.56 5.22 10.91
N GLU A 91 -16.47 6.37 10.23
CA GLU A 91 -17.48 7.43 10.33
C GLU A 91 -18.84 6.97 9.79
N ILE A 92 -18.85 6.24 8.66
CA ILE A 92 -20.08 5.63 8.13
C ILE A 92 -20.67 4.62 9.13
N SER A 93 -19.85 3.84 9.83
CA SER A 93 -20.30 2.92 10.89
C SER A 93 -21.07 3.65 12.00
N SER A 94 -20.53 4.78 12.48
CA SER A 94 -21.17 5.62 13.50
C SER A 94 -22.52 6.17 13.04
N ILE A 95 -22.67 6.47 11.74
CA ILE A 95 -23.95 6.86 11.16
C ILE A 95 -24.90 5.66 11.08
N CYS A 96 -24.41 4.51 10.61
CA CYS A 96 -25.18 3.27 10.50
C CYS A 96 -25.79 2.85 11.85
N GLU A 97 -25.04 2.95 12.95
CA GLU A 97 -25.51 2.68 14.32
C GLU A 97 -26.71 3.56 14.71
N LYS A 98 -26.72 4.83 14.31
CA LYS A 98 -27.79 5.78 14.64
C LYS A 98 -29.06 5.55 13.83
N VAL A 99 -28.93 5.04 12.61
CA VAL A 99 -30.07 4.83 11.68
C VAL A 99 -30.53 3.37 11.60
N GLY A 100 -29.86 2.46 12.30
CA GLY A 100 -30.16 1.01 12.29
C GLY A 100 -29.72 0.29 11.02
N ALA A 101 -28.70 0.79 10.32
CA ALA A 101 -28.12 0.14 9.15
C ALA A 101 -26.94 -0.76 9.51
N ASP A 102 -26.61 -1.72 8.64
CA ASP A 102 -25.48 -2.63 8.79
C ASP A 102 -24.29 -2.14 7.95
N VAL A 103 -23.24 -1.65 8.62
CA VAL A 103 -22.04 -1.11 7.96
C VAL A 103 -21.34 -2.14 7.08
N THR A 104 -21.40 -3.42 7.42
CA THR A 104 -20.76 -4.49 6.64
C THR A 104 -21.42 -4.60 5.28
N LYS A 105 -22.76 -4.59 5.26
CA LYS A 105 -23.54 -4.60 4.00
C LYS A 105 -23.32 -3.32 3.18
N VAL A 106 -23.17 -2.18 3.84
CA VAL A 106 -22.85 -0.91 3.17
C VAL A 106 -21.44 -0.98 2.54
N ALA A 107 -20.44 -1.45 3.28
CA ALA A 107 -19.08 -1.65 2.80
C ALA A 107 -19.00 -2.60 1.61
N ASP A 108 -19.73 -3.73 1.67
CA ASP A 108 -19.85 -4.67 0.56
C ASP A 108 -20.52 -4.00 -0.65
N GLY A 109 -21.63 -3.28 -0.44
CA GLY A 109 -22.36 -2.58 -1.48
C GLY A 109 -21.51 -1.55 -2.24
N ILE A 110 -20.80 -0.67 -1.52
CA ILE A 110 -19.92 0.32 -2.17
C ILE A 110 -18.64 -0.33 -2.72
N GLY A 111 -18.18 -1.42 -2.12
CA GLY A 111 -16.97 -2.14 -2.51
C GLY A 111 -17.09 -2.88 -3.85
N LEU A 112 -18.32 -3.17 -4.30
CA LEU A 112 -18.60 -3.71 -5.64
C LEU A 112 -18.27 -2.71 -6.75
N ASP A 113 -18.23 -1.41 -6.46
CA ASP A 113 -17.77 -0.40 -7.41
C ASP A 113 -16.25 -0.51 -7.59
N LYS A 114 -15.82 -0.88 -8.81
CA LYS A 114 -14.41 -1.05 -9.17
C LYS A 114 -13.56 0.21 -8.97
N ARG A 115 -14.18 1.40 -8.91
CA ARG A 115 -13.48 2.67 -8.64
C ARG A 115 -13.13 2.82 -7.15
N ILE A 116 -13.84 2.13 -6.27
CA ILE A 116 -13.67 2.18 -4.81
C ILE A 116 -12.87 0.97 -4.33
N GLY A 117 -13.33 -0.24 -4.70
CA GLY A 117 -12.80 -1.52 -4.27
C GLY A 117 -13.06 -1.83 -2.79
N ARG A 118 -13.25 -3.11 -2.47
CA ARG A 118 -13.67 -3.59 -1.15
C ARG A 118 -12.57 -3.59 -0.08
N GLU A 119 -11.31 -3.67 -0.47
CA GLU A 119 -10.18 -3.71 0.47
C GLU A 119 -10.08 -2.41 1.29
N PHE A 120 -9.67 -2.50 2.56
CA PHE A 120 -9.57 -1.38 3.50
C PHE A 120 -10.92 -0.67 3.79
N LEU A 121 -12.04 -1.39 3.68
CA LEU A 121 -13.38 -0.92 4.05
C LEU A 121 -14.01 -1.76 5.18
N ASP A 122 -13.21 -2.40 6.01
CA ASP A 122 -13.72 -3.08 7.21
C ASP A 122 -13.74 -2.08 8.37
N ALA A 123 -14.94 -1.78 8.87
CA ALA A 123 -15.12 -0.93 10.05
C ALA A 123 -14.60 -1.65 11.30
N GLY A 124 -13.89 -0.92 12.16
CA GLY A 124 -13.29 -1.46 13.38
C GLY A 124 -12.79 -0.38 14.33
N VAL A 125 -12.17 -0.79 15.44
CA VAL A 125 -11.68 0.12 16.51
C VAL A 125 -10.40 0.84 16.10
N GLY A 126 -10.48 1.74 15.11
CA GLY A 126 -9.36 2.59 14.66
C GLY A 126 -8.14 1.84 14.07
N TRP A 127 -7.23 2.58 13.44
CA TRP A 127 -5.94 2.03 12.98
C TRP A 127 -4.86 2.16 14.07
N GLY A 128 -4.18 1.05 14.35
CA GLY A 128 -2.93 0.98 15.11
C GLY A 128 -1.87 0.24 14.30
N GLY A 129 -0.65 0.76 14.27
CA GLY A 129 0.50 0.19 13.54
C GLY A 129 1.56 1.28 13.31
N SER A 130 2.85 0.96 13.33
CA SER A 130 3.93 1.96 13.41
C SER A 130 4.00 2.95 12.23
N CYS A 131 3.40 2.61 11.09
CA CYS A 131 3.41 3.43 9.87
C CYS A 131 2.27 4.45 9.73
N PHE A 132 1.11 4.26 10.38
CA PHE A 132 -0.04 5.17 10.21
C PHE A 132 0.01 6.42 11.12
N PRO A 133 0.41 6.35 12.40
CA PRO A 133 0.55 7.51 13.28
C PRO A 133 1.68 8.46 12.85
N LYS A 134 2.74 7.93 12.20
CA LYS A 134 3.94 8.71 11.87
C LYS A 134 3.72 9.77 10.79
N VAL A 135 2.69 9.63 9.95
CA VAL A 135 2.40 10.58 8.86
C VAL A 135 1.75 11.88 9.38
N TYR A 136 1.05 11.81 10.52
CA TYR A 136 0.35 12.97 11.09
C TYR A 136 1.24 13.82 12.03
N TYR A 137 2.29 13.25 12.63
CA TYR A 137 3.10 13.94 13.65
C TYR A 137 4.27 14.78 13.11
N GLN A 138 4.56 14.80 11.80
CA GLN A 138 5.69 15.60 11.28
C GLN A 138 5.34 17.05 10.88
N LYS A 139 4.12 17.52 11.15
CA LYS A 139 3.71 18.90 10.83
C LYS A 139 3.74 19.89 12.00
N ASP A 140 4.03 19.43 13.22
CA ASP A 140 3.97 20.25 14.46
C ASP A 140 5.34 20.46 15.12
N SER A 141 6.42 20.48 14.34
CA SER A 141 7.78 20.71 14.87
C SER A 141 8.60 21.68 14.02
N ARG A 142 7.94 22.67 13.40
CA ARG A 142 8.60 23.87 12.85
C ARG A 142 7.75 25.10 13.09
#